data_AF-A0A2V8E731-F1
#
_entry.id   AF-A0A2V8E731-F1
#
_cell.length_a   1.000
_cell.length_b   1.000
_cell.length_c   1.000
_cell.angle_alpha   90.00
_cell.angle_beta   90.00
_cell.angle_gamma   90.00
#
_symmetry.space_group_name_H-M   'P 1'
#
loop_
_entity.id
_entity.type
_entity.pdbx_description
1 polymer ?
#
loop_
_entity_poly.entity_id
_entity_poly.type
_entity_poly.pdbx_seq_one_letter_code
_entity_poly.pdbx_strand_id
1 'polypeptide(L)' 'MAFDPSAVPALAASYASREPQEILALALKEYSPDIGISFSGAEDVVLIDMASKLDLPFKVFSLDTG' A
#
# COMPACT_ATOMS: atom_id res chain seq x y z
N MET A 1 9.13 -4.56 -13.29
CA MET A 1 10.53 -4.23 -12.95
C MET A 1 11.14 -5.45 -12.25
N ALA A 2 12.42 -5.78 -12.43
CA ALA A 2 13.04 -6.82 -11.62
C ALA A 2 13.18 -6.30 -10.18
N PHE A 3 12.62 -7.02 -9.21
CA PHE A 3 12.73 -6.66 -7.79
C PHE A 3 14.20 -6.72 -7.37
N ASP A 4 14.73 -5.59 -6.88
CA ASP A 4 16.06 -5.51 -6.28
C ASP A 4 15.94 -5.37 -4.75
N PRO A 5 16.22 -6.43 -3.97
CA PRO A 5 16.12 -6.38 -2.51
C PRO A 5 17.07 -5.35 -1.88
N SER A 6 18.20 -5.03 -2.53
CA SER A 6 19.20 -4.12 -1.99
C SER A 6 18.74 -2.65 -2.02
N ALA A 7 17.77 -2.32 -2.86
CA ALA A 7 17.20 -0.98 -2.97
C ALA A 7 16.13 -0.67 -1.89
N VAL A 8 15.60 -1.71 -1.22
CA VAL A 8 14.50 -1.57 -0.24
C VAL A 8 14.83 -0.60 0.91
N PRO A 9 16.01 -0.67 1.56
CA PRO A 9 16.33 0.22 2.67
C PRO A 9 16.40 1.70 2.25
N ALA A 10 16.95 1.97 1.07
CA ALA A 10 17.06 3.33 0.54
C ALA A 10 15.68 3.91 0.19
N LEU A 11 14.83 3.10 -0.43
CA LEU A 11 13.45 3.48 -0.74
C LEU A 11 12.66 3.76 0.55
N ALA A 12 12.71 2.84 1.52
CA ALA A 12 12.05 3.02 2.82
C ALA A 12 12.50 4.31 3.53
N ALA A 13 13.81 4.60 3.55
CA ALA A 13 14.34 5.83 4.13
C ALA A 13 13.81 7.10 3.43
N SER A 14 13.70 7.08 2.09
CA SER A 14 13.22 8.22 1.31
C SER A 14 11.70 8.51 1.42
N TYR A 15 10.93 7.55 1.94
CA TYR A 15 9.48 7.66 2.15
C TYR A 15 9.10 7.72 3.64
N ALA A 16 10.05 7.60 4.57
CA ALA A 16 9.79 7.54 6.01
C ALA A 16 9.10 8.80 6.58
N SER A 17 9.33 9.97 5.96
CA SER A 17 8.75 11.26 6.37
C SER A 17 7.70 11.78 5.40
N ARG A 18 7.21 10.94 4.48
CA ARG A 18 6.22 11.32 3.48
C ARG A 18 4.81 11.05 3.98
N GLU A 19 3.85 11.70 3.34
CA GLU A 19 2.45 11.51 3.67
C GLU A 19 1.98 10.10 3.27
N PRO A 20 1.06 9.47 4.04
CA PRO A 20 0.58 8.12 3.74
C PRO A 20 0.04 7.94 2.32
N GLN A 21 -0.60 8.98 1.77
CA GLN A 21 -1.12 8.96 0.40
C GLN A 21 0.01 8.87 -0.65
N GLU A 22 1.18 9.45 -0.39
CA GLU A 22 2.34 9.34 -1.29
C GLU A 22 2.92 7.91 -1.28
N ILE A 23 2.95 7.29 -0.10
CA ILE A 23 3.40 5.90 0.06
C ILE A 23 2.44 4.95 -0.66
N LEU A 24 1.13 5.16 -0.48
CA LEU A 24 0.09 4.39 -1.19
C LEU A 24 0.17 4.60 -2.71
N ALA A 25 0.37 5.83 -3.17
CA ALA A 25 0.50 6.14 -4.59
C ALA A 25 1.72 5.43 -5.22
N LEU A 26 2.87 5.42 -4.52
CA LEU A 26 4.03 4.64 -4.95
C LEU A 26 3.68 3.15 -5.07
N ALA A 27 3.09 2.57 -4.03
CA ALA A 27 2.81 1.14 -3.97
C ALA A 27 1.79 0.71 -5.04
N LEU A 28 0.71 1.47 -5.21
CA LEU A 28 -0.30 1.22 -6.23
C LEU A 28 0.26 1.40 -7.64
N LYS A 29 1.09 2.40 -7.88
CA LYS A 29 1.69 2.63 -9.20
C LYS A 29 2.62 1.49 -9.63
N GLU A 30 3.39 0.93 -8.70
CA GLU A 30 4.37 -0.12 -9.00
C GLU A 30 3.76 -1.53 -9.03
N TYR A 31 2.77 -1.81 -8.17
CA TYR A 31 2.31 -3.18 -7.91
C TYR A 31 0.83 -3.42 -8.24
N SER A 32 0.09 -2.42 -8.72
CA SER A 32 -1.26 -2.63 -9.22
C SER A 32 -1.27 -3.57 -10.43
N PRO A 33 -2.22 -4.53 -10.53
CA PRO A 33 -3.36 -4.76 -9.63
C PRO A 33 -3.10 -5.85 -8.56
N ASP A 34 -1.85 -6.29 -8.42
CA ASP A 34 -1.48 -7.45 -7.60
C ASP A 34 -1.20 -7.12 -6.13
N ILE A 35 -1.18 -5.84 -5.77
CA ILE A 35 -1.09 -5.39 -4.38
C ILE A 35 -2.41 -5.60 -3.61
N GLY A 36 -2.28 -6.09 -2.38
CA GLY A 36 -3.39 -6.28 -1.44
C GLY A 36 -3.24 -5.41 -0.19
N ILE A 37 -4.31 -4.74 0.21
CA ILE A 37 -4.42 -4.05 1.50
C ILE A 37 -5.05 -5.03 2.51
N SER A 38 -4.33 -5.28 3.60
CA SER A 38 -4.83 -6.03 4.74
C SER A 38 -5.73 -5.12 5.59
N PHE A 39 -6.97 -5.53 5.80
CA PHE A 39 -7.97 -4.80 6.57
C PHE A 39 -8.49 -5.65 7.73
N SER A 40 -8.36 -5.14 8.96
CA SER A 40 -8.74 -5.82 10.20
C SER A 40 -10.18 -5.56 10.63
N GLY A 41 -10.90 -4.64 9.98
CA GLY A 41 -12.26 -4.28 10.36
C GLY A 41 -12.37 -3.07 11.30
N ALA A 42 -11.30 -2.30 11.48
CA ALA A 42 -11.22 -1.23 12.48
C ALA A 42 -10.78 0.12 11.85
N GLU A 43 -9.87 0.85 12.50
CA GLU A 43 -9.41 2.17 12.06
C GLU A 43 -8.61 2.16 10.75
N ASP A 44 -8.07 1.00 10.38
CA ASP A 44 -7.33 0.78 9.13
C ASP A 44 -8.20 0.90 7.87
N VAL A 45 -9.52 1.10 8.04
CA VAL A 45 -10.42 1.53 6.96
C VAL A 45 -9.95 2.83 6.29
N VAL A 46 -9.23 3.70 7.01
CA VAL A 46 -8.69 4.94 6.45
C VAL A 46 -7.70 4.65 5.32
N LEU A 47 -6.94 3.54 5.38
CA LEU A 47 -6.03 3.16 4.30
C LEU A 47 -6.79 2.80 3.00
N ILE A 48 -7.96 2.16 3.14
CA ILE A 48 -8.84 1.84 2.01
C ILE A 48 -9.41 3.13 1.42
N ASP A 49 -9.89 4.06 2.26
CA ASP A 49 -10.40 5.36 1.82
C ASP A 49 -9.32 6.14 1.04
N MET A 50 -8.10 6.22 1.57
CA MET A 50 -6.98 6.87 0.88
C MET A 50 -6.65 6.18 -0.45
N ALA A 51 -6.57 4.84 -0.48
CA ALA A 51 -6.29 4.08 -1.69
C ALA A 51 -7.38 4.24 -2.75
N SER A 52 -8.65 4.28 -2.34
CA SER A 52 -9.78 4.46 -3.26
C SER A 52 -9.76 5.80 -4.01
N LYS A 53 -9.16 6.83 -3.41
CA LYS A 53 -9.01 8.17 -4.02
C LYS A 53 -7.89 8.27 -5.06
N LEU A 54 -7.02 7.25 -5.15
CA LEU A 54 -5.89 7.22 -6.07
C LEU A 54 -6.23 6.63 -7.45
N ASP A 55 -7.45 6.14 -7.65
CA ASP A 55 -8.01 5.67 -8.93
C ASP A 55 -7.13 4.60 -9.63
N LEU A 56 -6.45 3.78 -8.84
CA LEU A 56 -5.65 2.64 -9.30
C LEU A 56 -6.26 1.34 -8.76
N PRO A 57 -6.24 0.22 -9.51
CA PRO A 57 -6.81 -1.03 -9.03
C PRO A 57 -5.99 -1.64 -7.88
N PHE A 58 -6.69 -2.14 -6.85
CA PHE A 58 -6.10 -2.87 -5.73
C PHE A 58 -7.06 -3.91 -5.18
N LYS A 59 -6.54 -4.82 -4.36
CA LYS A 59 -7.31 -5.84 -3.66
C LYS A 59 -7.37 -5.48 -2.17
N VAL A 60 -8.46 -5.83 -1.50
CA VAL A 60 -8.59 -5.76 -0.05
C VAL A 60 -8.90 -7.15 0.47
N PHE A 61 -8.25 -7.55 1.55
CA PHE A 61 -8.56 -8.80 2.24
C PHE A 61 -8.59 -8.59 3.75
N SER A 62 -9.41 -9.39 4.42
CA SER A 62 -9.54 -9.40 5.88
C SER A 62 -9.28 -10.81 6.39
N LEU A 63 -8.63 -10.89 7.55
CA LEU A 63 -8.38 -12.15 8.23
C LEU A 63 -9.52 -12.39 9.22
N ASP A 64 -10.43 -13.29 8.85
CA ASP A 64 -11.45 -13.80 9.76
C ASP A 64 -10.85 -14.94 10.59
N THR A 65 -10.68 -14.69 11.89
CA THR A 65 -10.12 -15.68 12.82
C THR A 65 -11.18 -16.60 13.45
N GLY A 66 -12.47 -16.42 13.13
CA GLY A 66 -13.60 -17.17 13.69
C GLY A 66 -14.54 -16.31 14.51
#